data_AF-A0A1S2PDX2-F1
#
_entry.id   AF-A0A1S2PDX2-F1
#
_cell.length_a   1.000
_cell.length_b   1.000
_cell.length_c   1.000
_cell.angle_alpha   90.00
_cell.angle_beta   90.00
_cell.angle_gamma   90.00
#
_symmetry.space_group_name_H-M   'P 1'
#
loop_
_entity.id
_entity.type
_entity.pdbx_description
1 polymer ?
#
loop_
_entity_poly.entity_id
_entity_poly.type
_entity_poly.pdbx_seq_one_letter_code
_entity_poly.pdbx_strand_id
1 'polypeptide(L)'
;MLVDVFSSVSEDFLVRHNNGTPAPHYWPNWDLCNMACALATGIFCDDQAKVERAVEYFKHGDGMGSIKHAIPVVHDDGLAEWMEAGRDQGHSLMGVGLMGTVCEMAWNQGIDLYGYDDNRFLKGAQYVAKWSLGGNVPYTPYALVDHRPGIQHPTDVATASPTQTRPVWAMVANHYTKRRGLSATYLTQIAAKATPEGGGGDYGPNSGGFDQLGFGTLAFTRDKATDTKATPKPTTSVAGAASDQRPRAAATASTSPTAGGGLAATGSGEIVGWTAAAGVSAVAGGLLFLRRRDRARHEAS
;
A
#
# COMPACT_ATOMS: atom_id res chain seq x y z
N MET A 1 23.42 15.43 -7.36
CA MET A 1 23.06 14.32 -8.30
C MET A 1 21.62 13.87 -8.12
N LEU A 2 21.23 13.23 -7.00
CA LEU A 2 19.84 12.77 -6.80
C LEU A 2 18.83 13.93 -6.89
N VAL A 3 19.08 15.01 -6.16
CA VAL A 3 18.24 16.23 -6.19
C VAL A 3 18.33 16.93 -7.56
N ASP A 4 19.53 17.29 -7.99
CA ASP A 4 19.72 18.22 -9.12
C ASP A 4 19.49 17.60 -10.52
N VAL A 5 19.59 16.27 -10.64
CA VAL A 5 19.51 15.57 -11.94
C VAL A 5 18.27 14.70 -12.02
N PHE A 6 18.08 13.79 -11.07
CA PHE A 6 16.98 12.82 -11.16
C PHE A 6 15.67 13.42 -10.67
N SER A 7 15.64 13.91 -9.44
CA SER A 7 14.42 14.44 -8.87
C SER A 7 13.98 15.74 -9.52
N SER A 8 14.91 16.59 -9.97
CA SER A 8 14.56 17.83 -10.65
C SER A 8 13.71 17.56 -11.89
N VAL A 9 14.11 16.58 -12.72
CA VAL A 9 13.36 16.18 -13.91
C VAL A 9 12.03 15.53 -13.54
N SER A 10 12.00 14.70 -12.50
CA SER A 10 10.76 14.05 -12.08
C SER A 10 9.74 15.02 -11.50
N GLU A 11 10.14 15.93 -10.62
CA GLU A 11 9.24 16.97 -10.10
C GLU A 11 8.78 17.91 -11.20
N ASP A 12 9.66 18.25 -12.14
CA ASP A 12 9.31 19.04 -13.29
C ASP A 12 8.23 18.35 -14.15
N PHE A 13 8.34 17.04 -14.36
CA PHE A 13 7.31 16.25 -15.03
C PHE A 13 5.97 16.28 -14.26
N LEU A 14 5.99 16.10 -12.94
CA LEU A 14 4.76 16.09 -12.13
C LEU A 14 4.05 17.46 -12.12
N VAL A 15 4.78 18.55 -12.34
CA VAL A 15 4.21 19.91 -12.35
C VAL A 15 3.83 20.36 -13.76
N ARG A 16 4.69 20.10 -14.75
CA ARG A 16 4.57 20.68 -16.10
C ARG A 16 4.23 19.66 -17.16
N HIS A 17 4.29 18.35 -16.89
CA HIS A 17 3.99 17.26 -17.82
C HIS A 17 4.58 17.54 -19.22
N ASN A 18 5.91 17.55 -19.35
CA ASN A 18 6.63 17.91 -20.58
C ASN A 18 6.17 19.23 -21.22
N ASN A 19 6.60 20.35 -20.64
CA ASN A 19 6.41 21.70 -21.18
C ASN A 19 4.95 22.13 -21.40
N GLY A 20 4.06 21.76 -20.47
CA GLY A 20 2.65 22.17 -20.45
C GLY A 20 1.74 21.26 -21.25
N THR A 21 2.17 20.05 -21.62
CA THR A 21 1.25 19.05 -22.19
C THR A 21 0.20 18.75 -21.12
N PRO A 22 -1.10 18.71 -21.45
CA PRO A 22 -2.12 18.42 -20.46
C PRO A 22 -1.81 17.13 -19.71
N ALA A 23 -1.80 17.17 -18.38
CA ALA A 23 -1.47 16.02 -17.54
C ALA A 23 -2.23 14.72 -17.92
N PRO A 24 -3.52 14.78 -18.31
CA PRO A 24 -4.26 13.59 -18.73
C PRO A 24 -3.80 12.92 -20.03
N HIS A 25 -2.87 13.55 -20.78
CA HIS A 25 -2.21 12.95 -21.93
C HIS A 25 -1.39 11.70 -21.57
N TYR A 26 -0.81 11.70 -20.38
CA TYR A 26 0.05 10.63 -19.90
C TYR A 26 -0.74 9.55 -19.17
N TRP A 27 -0.19 8.33 -19.16
CA TRP A 27 -0.78 7.22 -18.42
C TRP A 27 -0.30 7.22 -16.97
N PRO A 28 -1.05 6.60 -16.03
CA PRO A 28 -0.74 6.60 -14.60
C PRO A 28 0.71 6.22 -14.28
N ASN A 29 1.29 5.23 -14.98
CA ASN A 29 2.66 4.81 -14.73
C ASN A 29 3.72 5.94 -14.90
N TRP A 30 3.48 6.93 -15.76
CA TRP A 30 4.42 8.02 -16.02
C TRP A 30 4.54 8.92 -14.80
N ASP A 31 3.39 9.30 -14.24
CA ASP A 31 3.33 10.04 -12.98
C ASP A 31 3.87 9.20 -11.81
N LEU A 32 3.48 7.92 -11.73
CA LEU A 32 3.90 7.04 -10.65
C LEU A 32 5.42 6.84 -10.58
N CYS A 33 6.12 6.71 -11.72
CA CYS A 33 7.58 6.54 -11.71
C CYS A 33 8.31 7.83 -11.30
N ASN A 34 7.83 8.98 -11.76
CA ASN A 34 8.37 10.29 -11.37
C ASN A 34 8.09 10.59 -9.90
N MET A 35 6.89 10.26 -9.40
CA MET A 35 6.53 10.38 -7.99
C MET A 35 7.38 9.45 -7.11
N ALA A 36 7.64 8.22 -7.55
CA ALA A 36 8.55 7.32 -6.83
C ALA A 36 9.97 7.90 -6.74
N CYS A 37 10.50 8.47 -7.83
CA CYS A 37 11.81 9.12 -7.83
C CYS A 37 11.88 10.32 -6.88
N ALA A 38 10.87 11.20 -6.92
CA ALA A 38 10.80 12.38 -6.07
C ALA A 38 10.68 12.00 -4.58
N LEU A 39 9.81 11.04 -4.25
CA LEU A 39 9.63 10.56 -2.88
C LEU A 39 10.90 9.89 -2.34
N ALA A 40 11.51 8.98 -3.11
CA ALA A 40 12.75 8.32 -2.74
C ALA A 40 13.89 9.32 -2.50
N THR A 41 14.01 10.33 -3.36
CA THR A 41 15.01 11.39 -3.21
C THR A 41 14.75 12.22 -1.95
N GLY A 42 13.49 12.59 -1.68
CA GLY A 42 13.12 13.32 -0.47
C GLY A 42 13.51 12.57 0.80
N ILE A 43 13.18 11.28 0.86
CA ILE A 43 13.54 10.40 1.99
C ILE A 43 15.05 10.29 2.13
N PHE A 44 15.78 10.00 1.05
CA PHE A 44 17.23 9.78 1.10
C PHE A 44 18.00 11.04 1.51
N CYS A 45 17.50 12.22 1.15
CA CYS A 45 18.14 13.50 1.44
C CYS A 45 17.61 14.18 2.70
N ASP A 46 16.77 13.51 3.50
CA ASP A 46 16.09 14.10 4.67
C ASP A 46 15.32 15.41 4.33
N ASP A 47 14.78 15.51 3.11
CA ASP A 47 14.01 16.66 2.62
C ASP A 47 12.50 16.40 2.81
N GLN A 48 12.01 16.75 3.99
CA GLN A 48 10.62 16.55 4.40
C GLN A 48 9.62 17.29 3.49
N ALA A 49 9.96 18.50 3.01
CA ALA A 49 9.08 19.25 2.12
C ALA A 49 8.87 18.52 0.79
N LYS A 50 9.90 17.83 0.31
CA LYS A 50 9.84 17.01 -0.90
C LYS A 50 9.00 15.75 -0.70
N VAL A 51 9.13 15.09 0.45
CA VAL A 51 8.26 13.97 0.85
C VAL A 51 6.80 14.41 0.88
N GLU A 52 6.50 15.54 1.51
CA GLU A 52 5.15 16.10 1.60
C GLU A 52 4.57 16.43 0.23
N ARG A 53 5.35 17.03 -0.68
CA ARG A 53 4.89 17.30 -2.05
C ARG A 53 4.54 16.02 -2.81
N ALA A 54 5.35 14.97 -2.69
CA ALA A 54 5.05 13.69 -3.36
C ALA A 54 3.80 13.02 -2.77
N VAL A 55 3.62 13.08 -1.44
CA VAL A 55 2.43 12.57 -0.74
C VAL A 55 1.17 13.33 -1.14
N GLU A 56 1.24 14.66 -1.23
CA GLU A 56 0.10 15.46 -1.70
C GLU A 56 -0.21 15.22 -3.17
N TYR A 57 0.82 15.04 -4.02
CA TYR A 57 0.61 14.64 -5.41
C TYR A 57 -0.09 13.29 -5.54
N PHE A 58 0.30 12.29 -4.74
CA PHE A 58 -0.38 11.00 -4.72
C PHE A 58 -1.88 11.14 -4.44
N LYS A 59 -2.25 11.99 -3.48
CA LYS A 59 -3.63 12.16 -3.01
C LYS A 59 -4.48 13.04 -3.92
N HIS A 60 -3.88 14.10 -4.45
CA HIS A 60 -4.58 15.25 -5.03
C HIS A 60 -3.96 15.77 -6.33
N GLY A 61 -2.91 15.13 -6.85
CA GLY A 61 -2.22 15.57 -8.05
C GLY A 61 -3.10 15.57 -9.30
N ASP A 62 -2.85 16.53 -10.18
CA ASP A 62 -3.63 16.71 -11.41
C ASP A 62 -3.39 15.61 -12.44
N GLY A 63 -2.21 14.98 -12.42
CA GLY A 63 -1.86 13.94 -13.40
C GLY A 63 -2.42 12.56 -13.08
N MET A 64 -2.22 11.65 -14.02
CA MET A 64 -2.94 10.37 -14.05
C MET A 64 -2.46 9.36 -13.01
N GLY A 65 -1.32 9.61 -12.36
CA GLY A 65 -0.80 8.75 -11.29
C GLY A 65 -1.29 9.10 -9.89
N SER A 66 -2.04 10.19 -9.71
CA SER A 66 -2.73 10.40 -8.44
C SER A 66 -3.81 9.34 -8.25
N ILE A 67 -4.05 8.92 -7.02
CA ILE A 67 -4.78 7.67 -6.73
C ILE A 67 -6.22 7.67 -7.26
N LYS A 68 -6.89 8.83 -7.31
CA LYS A 68 -8.24 8.96 -7.85
C LYS A 68 -8.29 9.03 -9.39
N HIS A 69 -7.19 9.38 -10.06
CA HIS A 69 -7.10 9.32 -11.51
C HIS A 69 -6.62 7.94 -11.99
N ALA A 70 -5.68 7.34 -11.27
CA ALA A 70 -5.18 6.00 -11.57
C ALA A 70 -6.25 4.92 -11.34
N ILE A 71 -7.08 5.11 -10.32
CA ILE A 71 -8.16 4.20 -9.94
C ILE A 71 -9.48 4.98 -9.88
N PRO A 72 -10.11 5.31 -11.02
CA PRO A 72 -11.18 6.30 -11.06
C PRO A 72 -12.51 5.84 -10.46
N VAL A 73 -12.88 4.58 -10.70
CA VAL A 73 -14.20 4.04 -10.36
C VAL A 73 -14.06 2.98 -9.28
N VAL A 74 -14.90 3.06 -8.25
CA VAL A 74 -15.08 2.00 -7.25
C VAL A 74 -16.44 1.35 -7.51
N HIS A 75 -16.46 0.04 -7.72
CA HIS A 75 -17.67 -0.72 -8.02
C HIS A 75 -18.34 -1.25 -6.74
N ASP A 76 -19.62 -1.58 -6.86
CA ASP A 76 -20.44 -2.09 -5.76
C ASP A 76 -19.95 -3.42 -5.18
N ASP A 77 -19.19 -4.21 -5.95
CA ASP A 77 -18.57 -5.46 -5.50
C ASP A 77 -17.29 -5.24 -4.68
N GLY A 78 -16.87 -3.99 -4.48
CA GLY A 78 -15.69 -3.60 -3.72
C GLY A 78 -14.39 -3.64 -4.50
N LEU A 79 -14.40 -3.97 -5.80
CA LEU A 79 -13.26 -3.77 -6.70
C LEU A 79 -13.22 -2.33 -7.19
N ALA A 80 -12.04 -1.86 -7.59
CA ALA A 80 -11.89 -0.53 -8.17
C ALA A 80 -11.12 -0.59 -9.49
N GLU A 81 -11.65 0.06 -10.51
CA GLU A 81 -11.14 0.04 -11.86
C GLU A 81 -9.74 0.64 -11.92
N TRP A 82 -8.79 -0.09 -12.51
CA TRP A 82 -7.46 0.45 -12.79
C TRP A 82 -7.47 1.04 -14.20
N MET A 83 -7.32 2.36 -14.32
CA MET A 83 -7.45 3.07 -15.61
C MET A 83 -6.50 2.50 -16.68
N GLU A 84 -5.28 2.13 -16.31
CA GLU A 84 -4.32 1.62 -17.28
C GLU A 84 -4.62 0.17 -17.76
N ALA A 85 -5.61 -0.51 -17.16
CA ALA A 85 -6.10 -1.80 -17.65
C ALA A 85 -6.74 -1.69 -19.04
N GLY A 86 -7.23 -0.51 -19.41
CA GLY A 86 -7.71 -0.22 -20.76
C GLY A 86 -6.60 -0.05 -21.80
N ARG A 87 -5.33 0.08 -21.38
CA ARG A 87 -4.17 0.21 -22.28
C ARG A 87 -3.61 -1.17 -22.65
N ASP A 88 -3.01 -1.83 -21.65
CA ASP A 88 -2.46 -3.17 -21.74
C ASP A 88 -2.07 -3.71 -20.35
N GLN A 89 -1.89 -5.02 -20.26
CA GLN A 89 -1.56 -5.69 -19.00
C GLN A 89 -0.17 -5.33 -18.49
N GLY A 90 0.83 -5.14 -19.37
CA GLY A 90 2.18 -4.83 -18.94
C GLY A 90 2.24 -3.54 -18.13
N HIS A 91 1.64 -2.48 -18.64
CA HIS A 91 1.66 -1.20 -17.94
C HIS A 91 0.74 -1.16 -16.72
N SER A 92 -0.35 -1.93 -16.72
CA SER A 92 -1.16 -2.12 -15.51
C SER A 92 -0.36 -2.75 -14.37
N LEU A 93 0.40 -3.80 -14.67
CA LEU A 93 1.28 -4.45 -13.69
C LEU A 93 2.40 -3.51 -13.23
N MET A 94 2.99 -2.74 -14.15
CA MET A 94 3.97 -1.68 -13.81
C MET A 94 3.36 -0.65 -12.85
N GLY A 95 2.15 -0.17 -13.15
CA GLY A 95 1.43 0.79 -12.32
C GLY A 95 1.16 0.27 -10.91
N VAL A 96 0.69 -0.98 -10.76
CA VAL A 96 0.50 -1.62 -9.44
C VAL A 96 1.82 -1.70 -8.67
N GLY A 97 2.91 -2.09 -9.34
CA GLY A 97 4.24 -2.13 -8.73
C GLY A 97 4.72 -0.77 -8.25
N LEU A 98 4.64 0.26 -9.11
CA LEU A 98 5.06 1.63 -8.78
C LEU A 98 4.21 2.24 -7.66
N MET A 99 2.88 2.09 -7.72
CA MET A 99 1.99 2.57 -6.65
C MET A 99 2.26 1.84 -5.34
N GLY A 100 2.51 0.53 -5.39
CA GLY A 100 2.96 -0.24 -4.23
C GLY A 100 4.29 0.24 -3.67
N THR A 101 5.24 0.60 -4.52
CA THR A 101 6.55 1.13 -4.11
C THR A 101 6.39 2.48 -3.41
N VAL A 102 5.59 3.39 -3.98
CA VAL A 102 5.27 4.70 -3.37
C VAL A 102 4.61 4.50 -2.00
N CYS A 103 3.62 3.61 -1.91
CA CYS A 103 2.95 3.31 -0.64
C CYS A 103 3.90 2.71 0.39
N GLU A 104 4.80 1.79 -0.01
CA GLU A 104 5.75 1.15 0.90
C GLU A 104 6.82 2.13 1.39
N MET A 105 7.34 3.00 0.51
CA MET A 105 8.27 4.06 0.90
C MET A 105 7.61 5.00 1.92
N ALA A 106 6.39 5.46 1.64
CA ALA A 106 5.63 6.31 2.56
C ALA A 106 5.32 5.61 3.90
N TRP A 107 4.93 4.33 3.85
CA TRP A 107 4.67 3.53 5.04
C TRP A 107 5.88 3.45 5.97
N ASN A 108 7.08 3.29 5.40
CA ASN A 108 8.32 3.26 6.18
C ASN A 108 8.69 4.63 6.77
N GLN A 109 8.06 5.71 6.33
CA GLN A 109 8.12 7.04 6.96
C GLN A 109 6.96 7.30 7.93
N GLY A 110 6.11 6.31 8.20
CA GLY A 110 4.94 6.45 9.07
C GLY A 110 3.72 7.10 8.39
N ILE A 111 3.71 7.19 7.06
CA ILE A 111 2.61 7.79 6.28
C ILE A 111 1.78 6.68 5.63
N ASP A 112 0.52 6.55 6.04
CA ASP A 112 -0.37 5.48 5.55
C ASP A 112 -1.05 5.84 4.22
N LEU A 113 -0.32 5.66 3.11
CA LEU A 113 -0.90 5.76 1.76
C LEU A 113 -1.66 4.50 1.33
N TYR A 114 -1.32 3.33 1.89
CA TYR A 114 -2.05 2.09 1.64
C TYR A 114 -3.52 2.17 2.12
N GLY A 115 -3.75 2.84 3.25
CA GLY A 115 -5.08 3.07 3.81
C GLY A 115 -5.88 4.20 3.18
N TYR A 116 -5.25 5.03 2.34
CA TYR A 116 -5.86 6.25 1.81
C TYR A 116 -7.10 5.96 0.94
N ASP A 117 -8.11 6.82 1.06
CA ASP A 117 -9.39 6.77 0.34
C ASP A 117 -10.09 5.39 0.44
N ASP A 118 -10.25 4.92 1.68
CA ASP A 118 -10.87 3.63 2.01
C ASP A 118 -10.18 2.45 1.30
N ASN A 119 -8.86 2.38 1.46
CA ASN A 119 -7.99 1.38 0.84
C ASN A 119 -8.17 1.33 -0.70
N ARG A 120 -8.29 2.47 -1.38
CA ARG A 120 -8.52 2.50 -2.84
C ARG A 120 -7.48 1.69 -3.60
N PHE A 121 -6.22 1.73 -3.16
CA PHE A 121 -5.17 0.91 -3.78
C PHE A 121 -5.39 -0.60 -3.59
N LEU A 122 -5.89 -1.08 -2.44
CA LEU A 122 -6.27 -2.49 -2.27
C LEU A 122 -7.30 -2.91 -3.30
N LYS A 123 -8.35 -2.09 -3.47
CA LYS A 123 -9.46 -2.35 -4.40
C LYS A 123 -8.96 -2.39 -5.86
N GLY A 124 -8.09 -1.45 -6.23
CA GLY A 124 -7.43 -1.40 -7.52
C GLY A 124 -6.50 -2.58 -7.79
N ALA A 125 -5.67 -2.95 -6.81
CA ALA A 125 -4.76 -4.08 -6.96
C ALA A 125 -5.52 -5.42 -7.04
N GLN A 126 -6.63 -5.56 -6.29
CA GLN A 126 -7.54 -6.71 -6.40
C GLN A 126 -8.19 -6.81 -7.79
N TYR A 127 -8.59 -5.68 -8.36
CA TYR A 127 -9.14 -5.61 -9.72
C TYR A 127 -8.14 -6.11 -10.76
N VAL A 128 -6.91 -5.56 -10.76
CA VAL A 128 -5.85 -5.97 -11.70
C VAL A 128 -5.46 -7.44 -11.48
N ALA A 129 -5.47 -7.92 -10.24
CA ALA A 129 -5.21 -9.31 -9.91
C ALA A 129 -6.28 -10.26 -10.49
N LYS A 130 -7.57 -9.94 -10.30
CA LYS A 130 -8.68 -10.72 -10.85
C LYS A 130 -8.59 -10.80 -12.38
N TRP A 131 -8.38 -9.65 -13.03
CA TRP A 131 -8.23 -9.56 -14.48
C TRP A 131 -7.01 -10.35 -14.99
N SER A 132 -5.86 -10.22 -14.33
CA SER A 132 -4.64 -10.96 -14.69
C SER A 132 -4.73 -12.47 -14.48
N LEU A 133 -5.63 -12.93 -13.60
CA LEU A 133 -5.96 -14.35 -13.44
C LEU A 133 -6.92 -14.88 -14.52
N GLY A 134 -7.36 -14.03 -15.46
CA GLY A 134 -8.32 -14.36 -16.50
C GLY A 134 -9.78 -14.16 -16.08
N GLY A 135 -10.03 -13.50 -14.94
CA GLY A 135 -11.37 -13.16 -14.50
C GLY A 135 -11.93 -11.92 -15.20
N ASN A 136 -13.25 -11.88 -15.37
CA ASN A 136 -13.93 -10.69 -15.91
C ASN A 136 -13.95 -9.55 -14.89
N VAL A 137 -13.70 -8.34 -15.36
CA VAL A 137 -13.79 -7.10 -14.60
C VAL A 137 -14.57 -6.06 -15.40
N PRO A 138 -15.41 -5.23 -14.76
CA PRO A 138 -16.07 -4.13 -15.45
C PRO A 138 -15.06 -3.04 -15.81
N TYR A 139 -15.31 -2.29 -16.89
CA TYR A 139 -14.52 -1.12 -17.26
C TYR A 139 -15.46 -0.01 -17.71
N THR A 140 -15.31 1.16 -17.13
CA THR A 140 -16.09 2.36 -17.45
C THR A 140 -15.29 3.13 -18.48
N PRO A 141 -15.81 3.34 -19.71
CA PRO A 141 -15.10 4.13 -20.71
C PRO A 141 -14.60 5.44 -20.11
N TYR A 142 -13.29 5.67 -20.17
CA TYR A 142 -12.68 6.71 -19.33
C TYR A 142 -13.15 8.12 -19.74
N ALA A 143 -13.58 8.28 -21.00
CA ALA A 143 -14.28 9.46 -21.51
C ALA A 143 -15.56 9.85 -20.73
N LEU A 144 -16.15 8.92 -19.96
CA LEU A 144 -17.32 9.15 -19.11
C LEU A 144 -16.95 9.53 -17.67
N VAL A 145 -15.70 9.33 -17.28
CA VAL A 145 -15.21 9.59 -15.92
C VAL A 145 -14.48 10.93 -15.85
N ASP A 146 -13.71 11.25 -16.89
CA ASP A 146 -12.92 12.46 -16.96
C ASP A 146 -13.02 13.06 -18.38
N HIS A 147 -13.29 14.36 -18.43
CA HIS A 147 -13.55 15.12 -19.66
C HIS A 147 -12.46 16.17 -19.96
N ARG A 148 -11.37 16.17 -19.18
CA ARG A 148 -10.24 17.08 -19.42
C ARG A 148 -9.61 16.82 -20.81
N PRO A 149 -9.07 17.85 -21.48
CA PRO A 149 -8.40 17.67 -22.76
C PRO A 149 -7.18 16.75 -22.67
N GLY A 150 -6.91 16.00 -23.74
CA GLY A 150 -5.72 15.15 -23.86
C GLY A 150 -5.89 13.75 -23.28
N ILE A 151 -7.02 13.44 -22.65
CA ILE A 151 -7.30 12.14 -22.05
C ILE A 151 -7.15 10.99 -23.05
N GLN A 152 -6.53 9.90 -22.58
CA GLN A 152 -6.59 8.60 -23.23
C GLN A 152 -7.99 7.99 -23.01
N HIS A 153 -8.66 7.57 -24.09
CA HIS A 153 -10.05 7.11 -24.03
C HIS A 153 -10.19 5.61 -24.32
N PRO A 154 -9.60 4.71 -23.50
CA PRO A 154 -9.95 3.30 -23.60
C PRO A 154 -11.43 3.12 -23.24
N THR A 155 -12.10 2.24 -23.98
CA THR A 155 -13.53 1.96 -23.82
C THR A 155 -13.80 0.65 -23.09
N ASP A 156 -12.80 -0.20 -22.94
CA ASP A 156 -12.88 -1.51 -22.28
C ASP A 156 -11.49 -1.89 -21.74
N VAL A 157 -11.42 -2.91 -20.88
CA VAL A 157 -10.14 -3.52 -20.51
C VAL A 157 -9.47 -4.15 -21.72
N ALA A 158 -8.14 -4.07 -21.77
CA ALA A 158 -7.34 -4.81 -22.73
C ALA A 158 -7.43 -6.32 -22.47
N THR A 159 -6.97 -7.12 -23.44
CA THR A 159 -6.82 -8.55 -23.24
C THR A 159 -5.74 -8.84 -22.19
N ALA A 160 -6.10 -9.58 -21.14
CA ALA A 160 -5.12 -10.12 -20.20
C ALA A 160 -4.52 -11.44 -20.70
N SER A 161 -3.23 -11.61 -20.46
CA SER A 161 -2.54 -12.89 -20.53
C SER A 161 -2.27 -13.44 -19.13
N PRO A 162 -2.86 -14.59 -18.76
CA PRO A 162 -2.53 -15.26 -17.50
C PRO A 162 -1.07 -15.73 -17.40
N THR A 163 -0.31 -15.73 -18.49
CA THR A 163 1.12 -16.11 -18.48
C THR A 163 2.04 -14.92 -18.24
N GLN A 164 1.52 -13.68 -18.29
CA GLN A 164 2.32 -12.48 -18.04
C GLN A 164 2.50 -12.29 -16.54
N THR A 165 3.66 -12.73 -16.04
CA THR A 165 4.04 -12.64 -14.63
C THR A 165 5.06 -11.52 -14.41
N ARG A 166 4.98 -10.86 -13.24
CA ARG A 166 5.92 -9.84 -12.77
C ARG A 166 6.02 -9.89 -11.24
N PRO A 167 7.13 -9.43 -10.63
CA PRO A 167 7.34 -9.53 -9.19
C PRO A 167 6.75 -8.32 -8.47
N VAL A 168 5.43 -8.14 -8.56
CA VAL A 168 4.73 -6.96 -8.03
C VAL A 168 3.78 -7.30 -6.88
N TRP A 169 3.55 -8.58 -6.61
CA TRP A 169 2.39 -9.04 -5.84
C TRP A 169 2.71 -9.28 -4.37
N ALA A 170 3.88 -9.83 -4.06
CA ALA A 170 4.21 -10.23 -2.69
C ALA A 170 4.21 -9.03 -1.73
N MET A 171 4.76 -7.88 -2.13
CA MET A 171 4.73 -6.66 -1.31
C MET A 171 3.31 -6.22 -0.97
N VAL A 172 2.48 -6.06 -2.00
CA VAL A 172 1.10 -5.55 -1.87
C VAL A 172 0.24 -6.54 -1.10
N ALA A 173 0.30 -7.84 -1.44
CA ALA A 173 -0.49 -8.87 -0.77
C ALA A 173 -0.11 -9.00 0.72
N ASN A 174 1.18 -9.03 1.06
CA ASN A 174 1.60 -9.15 2.46
C ASN A 174 1.28 -7.88 3.27
N HIS A 175 1.36 -6.68 2.68
CA HIS A 175 0.93 -5.46 3.37
C HIS A 175 -0.54 -5.60 3.84
N TYR A 176 -1.46 -5.89 2.92
CA TYR A 176 -2.88 -5.92 3.27
C TYR A 176 -3.28 -7.16 4.08
N THR A 177 -2.80 -8.34 3.70
CA THR A 177 -3.26 -9.60 4.34
C THR A 177 -2.51 -9.93 5.63
N LYS A 178 -1.19 -9.69 5.69
CA LYS A 178 -0.38 -10.05 6.87
C LYS A 178 -0.23 -8.89 7.84
N ARG A 179 0.18 -7.70 7.36
CA ARG A 179 0.35 -6.55 8.26
C ARG A 179 -1.00 -6.03 8.76
N ARG A 180 -1.98 -5.86 7.85
CA ARG A 180 -3.29 -5.28 8.17
C ARG A 180 -4.39 -6.29 8.46
N GLY A 181 -4.21 -7.58 8.15
CA GLY A 181 -5.21 -8.62 8.43
C GLY A 181 -6.49 -8.49 7.59
N LEU A 182 -6.43 -7.79 6.46
CA LEU A 182 -7.56 -7.57 5.57
C LEU A 182 -7.73 -8.75 4.61
N SER A 183 -8.98 -9.04 4.24
CA SER A 183 -9.27 -10.02 3.20
C SER A 183 -8.91 -9.46 1.82
N ALA A 184 -8.12 -10.21 1.06
CA ALA A 184 -7.72 -9.84 -0.29
C ALA A 184 -7.60 -11.09 -1.19
N THR A 185 -8.75 -11.65 -1.57
CA THR A 185 -8.86 -12.93 -2.28
C THR A 185 -7.98 -13.02 -3.54
N TYR A 186 -8.12 -12.08 -4.47
CA TYR A 186 -7.42 -12.10 -5.75
C TYR A 186 -5.93 -11.78 -5.60
N LEU A 187 -5.58 -10.85 -4.70
CA LEU A 187 -4.19 -10.59 -4.33
C LEU A 187 -3.51 -11.84 -3.75
N THR A 188 -4.21 -12.56 -2.87
CA THR A 188 -3.69 -13.80 -2.28
C THR A 188 -3.46 -14.85 -3.36
N GLN A 189 -4.41 -15.03 -4.28
CA GLN A 189 -4.30 -16.00 -5.38
C GLN A 189 -3.16 -15.65 -6.35
N ILE A 190 -3.05 -14.39 -6.78
CA ILE A 190 -2.03 -14.00 -7.75
C ILE A 190 -0.64 -13.98 -7.12
N ALA A 191 -0.51 -13.59 -5.85
CA ALA A 191 0.76 -13.69 -5.13
C ALA A 191 1.20 -15.15 -4.95
N ALA A 192 0.26 -16.05 -4.64
CA ALA A 192 0.54 -17.49 -4.58
C ALA A 192 0.93 -18.08 -5.95
N LYS A 193 0.40 -17.55 -7.05
CA LYS A 193 0.81 -17.93 -8.41
C LYS A 193 2.19 -17.39 -8.79
N ALA A 194 2.56 -16.20 -8.30
CA ALA A 194 3.81 -15.53 -8.62
C ALA A 194 4.99 -15.95 -7.74
N THR A 195 4.74 -16.62 -6.61
CA THR A 195 5.77 -16.98 -5.64
C THR A 195 6.56 -18.25 -6.06
N PRO A 196 7.87 -18.33 -5.77
CA PRO A 196 8.72 -17.25 -5.27
C PRO A 196 8.97 -16.18 -6.34
N GLU A 197 8.85 -14.91 -5.96
CA GLU A 197 9.22 -13.81 -6.84
C GLU A 197 10.75 -13.73 -6.98
N GLY A 198 11.21 -13.77 -8.24
CA GLY A 198 12.59 -13.57 -8.64
C GLY A 198 12.95 -12.09 -8.79
N GLY A 199 14.13 -11.84 -9.36
CA GLY A 199 14.68 -10.50 -9.55
C GLY A 199 14.56 -9.99 -10.99
N GLY A 200 15.28 -8.90 -11.24
CA GLY A 200 15.46 -8.37 -12.59
C GLY A 200 16.00 -9.42 -13.56
N GLY A 201 15.30 -9.63 -14.67
CA GLY A 201 15.67 -10.60 -15.72
C GLY A 201 14.94 -11.95 -15.68
N ASP A 202 14.24 -12.27 -14.59
CA ASP A 202 13.48 -13.53 -14.47
C ASP A 202 12.13 -13.50 -15.22
N TYR A 203 11.71 -12.32 -15.70
CA TYR A 203 10.39 -12.07 -16.29
C TYR A 203 10.47 -11.65 -17.77
N GLY A 204 11.46 -12.21 -18.47
CA GLY A 204 11.73 -11.97 -19.89
C GLY A 204 12.71 -10.82 -20.15
N PRO A 205 13.15 -10.65 -21.40
CA PRO A 205 14.19 -9.69 -21.77
C PRO A 205 13.68 -8.23 -21.86
N ASN A 206 12.36 -8.03 -21.75
CA ASN A 206 11.73 -6.73 -21.93
C ASN A 206 11.62 -5.97 -20.60
N SER A 207 11.22 -4.69 -20.67
CA SER A 207 11.13 -3.78 -19.51
C SER A 207 10.39 -4.38 -18.31
N GLY A 208 9.40 -5.25 -18.53
CA GLY A 208 8.58 -5.82 -17.48
C GLY A 208 9.31 -6.58 -16.37
N GLY A 209 10.51 -7.12 -16.64
CA GLY A 209 11.34 -7.72 -15.61
C GLY A 209 12.12 -6.72 -14.76
N PHE A 210 12.22 -5.45 -15.19
CA PHE A 210 13.03 -4.42 -14.55
C PHE A 210 12.19 -3.32 -13.88
N ASP A 211 10.87 -3.34 -14.06
CA ASP A 211 9.93 -2.36 -13.51
C ASP A 211 9.78 -2.44 -11.97
N GLN A 212 10.27 -3.53 -11.37
CA GLN A 212 10.39 -3.74 -9.92
C GLN A 212 11.71 -4.42 -9.59
N LEU A 213 12.24 -4.16 -8.39
CA LEU A 213 13.46 -4.82 -7.91
C LEU A 213 13.28 -6.34 -7.81
N GLY A 214 12.05 -6.78 -7.49
CA GLY A 214 11.69 -8.16 -7.27
C GLY A 214 12.09 -8.67 -5.88
N PHE A 215 12.22 -10.00 -5.76
CA PHE A 215 12.47 -10.70 -4.48
C PHE A 215 11.43 -10.40 -3.39
N GLY A 216 10.21 -10.02 -3.77
CA GLY A 216 9.20 -9.61 -2.81
C GLY A 216 8.76 -10.74 -1.88
N THR A 217 8.76 -11.99 -2.35
CA THR A 217 8.51 -13.16 -1.48
C THR A 217 9.49 -13.20 -0.32
N LEU A 218 10.78 -12.93 -0.57
CA LEU A 218 11.81 -12.90 0.46
C LEU A 218 11.66 -11.67 1.38
N ALA A 219 11.44 -10.49 0.80
CA ALA A 219 11.46 -9.23 1.55
C ALA A 219 10.20 -8.98 2.39
N PHE A 220 9.03 -9.44 1.94
CA PHE A 220 7.74 -9.04 2.51
C PHE A 220 6.94 -10.19 3.16
N THR A 221 7.32 -11.44 2.96
CA THR A 221 6.64 -12.58 3.59
C THR A 221 7.13 -12.74 5.03
N ARG A 222 6.51 -12.01 5.95
CA ARG A 222 6.77 -12.09 7.38
C ARG A 222 5.46 -12.36 8.12
N ASP A 223 5.53 -13.20 9.14
CA ASP A 223 4.43 -13.31 10.09
C ASP A 223 4.19 -11.97 10.78
N LYS A 224 2.93 -11.70 11.11
CA LYS A 224 2.59 -10.52 11.90
C LYS A 224 3.35 -10.64 13.23
N ALA A 225 4.13 -9.61 13.57
CA ALA A 225 4.82 -9.58 14.85
C ALA A 225 3.79 -9.77 15.97
N THR A 226 3.94 -10.85 16.75
CA THR A 226 3.22 -11.01 18.00
C THR A 226 3.91 -10.10 19.01
N ASP A 227 3.17 -9.14 19.57
CA ASP A 227 3.68 -8.31 20.66
C ASP A 227 4.12 -9.22 21.81
N THR A 228 5.41 -9.50 21.88
CA THR A 228 6.05 -10.33 22.93
C THR A 228 6.61 -9.47 24.06
N LYS A 229 6.26 -8.17 24.12
CA LYS A 229 6.50 -7.37 25.31
C LYS A 229 5.49 -7.74 26.39
N ALA A 230 5.85 -8.76 27.18
CA ALA A 230 5.41 -8.83 28.56
C ALA A 230 5.68 -7.46 29.21
N THR A 231 4.63 -6.71 29.48
CA THR A 231 4.72 -5.45 30.19
C THR A 231 5.26 -5.75 31.60
N PRO A 232 6.40 -5.19 32.03
CA PRO A 232 6.81 -5.33 33.42
C PRO A 232 5.75 -4.62 34.27
N LYS A 233 5.04 -5.39 35.10
CA LYS A 233 4.11 -4.84 36.08
C LYS A 233 4.93 -3.96 37.04
N PRO A 234 4.54 -2.71 37.33
CA PRO A 234 5.28 -1.89 38.29
C PRO A 234 5.20 -2.55 39.67
N THR A 235 6.33 -2.99 40.19
CA THR A 235 6.46 -3.30 41.61
C THR A 235 6.44 -1.98 42.38
N THR A 236 5.49 -1.84 43.28
CA THR A 236 5.40 -0.73 44.23
C THR A 236 6.64 -0.76 45.13
N SER A 237 7.61 0.12 44.86
CA SER A 237 8.69 0.40 45.80
C SER A 237 8.17 1.36 46.86
N VAL A 238 8.08 0.86 48.10
CA VAL A 238 7.87 1.70 49.28
C VAL A 238 9.18 2.43 49.53
N ALA A 239 9.22 3.73 49.23
CA ALA A 239 10.37 4.57 49.55
C ALA A 239 10.41 4.83 51.06
N GLY A 240 11.30 4.12 51.75
CA GLY A 240 11.70 4.44 53.12
C GLY A 240 12.51 5.74 53.14
N ALA A 241 12.11 6.65 54.03
CA ALA A 241 12.78 7.91 54.27
C ALA A 241 14.16 7.71 54.91
N ALA A 242 15.16 8.42 54.40
CA ALA A 242 16.35 8.79 55.16
C ALA A 242 16.85 10.17 54.69
N SER A 243 16.88 11.09 55.64
CA SER A 243 17.46 12.42 55.59
C SER A 243 18.98 12.36 55.57
N ASP A 244 19.65 13.27 54.84
CA ASP A 244 20.68 14.15 55.41
C ASP A 244 21.23 15.19 54.42
N GLN A 245 21.82 16.23 54.99
CA GLN A 245 21.90 17.62 54.54
C GLN A 245 23.13 17.98 53.66
N ARG A 246 22.91 18.91 52.70
CA ARG A 246 23.70 20.08 52.16
C ARG A 246 25.25 20.19 52.35
N PRO A 247 26.01 21.04 51.58
CA PRO A 247 25.56 22.07 50.61
C PRO A 247 26.33 22.30 49.28
N ARG A 248 25.53 22.69 48.27
CA ARG A 248 25.62 23.82 47.31
C ARG A 248 27.00 24.38 46.89
N ALA A 249 27.30 24.26 45.60
CA ALA A 249 27.95 25.29 44.78
C ALA A 249 27.33 25.30 43.38
N ALA A 250 27.08 26.49 42.83
CA ALA A 250 26.43 26.73 41.55
C ALA A 250 27.47 27.04 40.47
N ALA A 251 27.29 26.51 39.26
CA ALA A 251 27.77 27.12 38.02
C ALA A 251 26.93 26.62 36.83
N THR A 252 26.56 27.59 36.01
CA THR A 252 25.75 27.55 34.79
C THR A 252 26.54 27.07 33.57
N ALA A 253 25.93 26.25 32.70
CA ALA A 253 25.77 26.49 31.25
C ALA A 253 25.46 25.19 30.46
N SER A 254 24.33 25.24 29.76
CA SER A 254 23.96 24.65 28.46
C SER A 254 24.68 23.38 27.96
N THR A 255 23.94 22.28 27.91
CA THR A 255 24.27 21.08 27.13
C THR A 255 23.13 20.76 26.16
N SER A 256 23.49 20.58 24.88
CA SER A 256 22.66 20.10 23.77
C SER A 256 21.90 18.80 24.12
N PRO A 257 20.72 18.54 23.53
CA PRO A 257 20.21 17.19 23.46
C PRO A 257 20.70 16.51 22.18
N THR A 258 21.42 15.42 22.39
CA THR A 258 21.60 14.27 21.49
C THR A 258 20.29 13.82 20.86
N ALA A 259 20.17 13.90 19.54
CA ALA A 259 19.16 13.18 18.78
C ALA A 259 19.65 11.75 18.54
N GLY A 260 19.26 10.84 19.44
CA GLY A 260 19.40 9.40 19.27
C GLY A 260 18.02 8.77 19.41
N GLY A 261 17.41 8.40 18.28
CA GLY A 261 16.10 7.75 18.24
C GLY A 261 15.89 7.11 16.89
N GLY A 262 16.40 5.89 16.73
CA GLY A 262 16.22 5.10 15.52
C GLY A 262 14.73 4.84 15.24
N LEU A 263 14.33 5.16 14.01
CA LEU A 263 13.01 4.90 13.48
C LEU A 263 12.96 3.46 12.93
N ALA A 264 12.29 2.57 13.66
CA ALA A 264 11.61 1.39 13.12
C ALA A 264 10.76 0.74 14.23
N ALA A 265 9.66 1.41 14.59
CA ALA A 265 8.53 0.80 15.28
C ALA A 265 7.25 1.45 14.75
N THR A 266 6.93 1.21 13.47
CA THR A 266 5.65 1.67 12.90
C THR A 266 4.54 0.71 13.34
N GLY A 267 4.06 0.90 14.57
CA GLY A 267 2.71 0.53 14.98
C GLY A 267 1.88 1.81 15.03
N SER A 268 1.09 2.09 13.99
CA SER A 268 0.12 3.18 14.02
C SER A 268 -1.01 2.82 14.99
N GLY A 269 -0.83 3.19 16.25
CA GLY A 269 -1.87 3.17 17.26
C GLY A 269 -2.63 4.49 17.27
N GLU A 270 -3.67 4.60 16.45
CA GLU A 270 -4.77 5.53 16.72
C GLU A 270 -6.09 4.76 16.66
N ILE A 271 -6.63 4.44 17.84
CA ILE A 271 -7.99 3.95 18.01
C ILE A 271 -8.86 5.20 18.21
N VAL A 272 -9.54 5.63 17.16
CA VAL A 272 -10.67 6.57 17.30
C VAL A 272 -11.89 5.76 17.73
N GLY A 273 -12.28 5.92 18.99
CA GLY A 273 -13.46 5.29 19.56
C GLY A 273 -14.75 5.88 19.01
N TRP A 274 -15.58 5.05 18.37
CA TRP A 274 -16.99 5.34 18.16
C TRP A 274 -17.83 4.54 19.15
N THR A 275 -18.41 5.23 20.13
CA THR A 275 -19.54 4.75 20.91
C THR A 275 -20.81 4.87 20.07
N ALA A 276 -21.41 3.74 19.71
CA ALA A 276 -22.83 3.66 19.40
C ALA A 276 -23.43 2.53 20.23
N ALA A 277 -24.30 2.92 21.16
CA ALA A 277 -25.06 2.04 22.03
C ALA A 277 -26.34 1.56 21.33
N ALA A 278 -26.85 0.44 21.84
CA ALA A 278 -28.18 -0.16 21.70
C ALA A 278 -28.46 -1.07 20.49
N GLY A 279 -28.72 -2.34 20.81
CA GLY A 279 -29.29 -3.34 19.90
C GLY A 279 -29.14 -4.79 20.36
N VAL A 280 -29.67 -5.14 21.55
CA VAL A 280 -29.77 -6.53 22.01
C VAL A 280 -30.87 -7.25 21.21
N SER A 281 -30.54 -8.37 20.55
CA SER A 281 -31.43 -9.56 20.43
C SER A 281 -30.74 -10.80 19.84
N ALA A 282 -30.68 -11.84 20.68
CA ALA A 282 -30.80 -13.28 20.43
C ALA A 282 -29.77 -14.05 19.55
N VAL A 283 -28.94 -14.81 20.26
CA VAL A 283 -28.26 -16.05 19.82
C VAL A 283 -29.22 -17.23 19.98
N ALA A 284 -29.41 -18.05 18.93
CA ALA A 284 -29.54 -19.52 19.01
C ALA A 284 -29.88 -20.12 17.64
N GLY A 285 -29.00 -20.99 17.10
CA GLY A 285 -29.39 -21.87 15.99
C GLY A 285 -28.25 -22.26 15.06
N GLY A 286 -27.30 -23.10 15.53
CA GLY A 286 -26.23 -23.56 14.66
C GLY A 286 -25.38 -24.71 15.18
N LEU A 287 -25.88 -25.54 16.11
CA LEU A 287 -25.16 -26.71 16.61
C LEU A 287 -26.01 -28.00 16.62
N LEU A 288 -26.97 -28.11 15.69
CA LEU A 288 -27.87 -29.27 15.56
C LEU A 288 -27.64 -30.10 14.29
N PHE A 289 -26.72 -29.70 13.40
CA PHE A 289 -26.46 -30.44 12.15
C PHE A 289 -25.27 -31.41 12.18
N LEU A 290 -24.49 -31.46 13.27
CA LEU A 290 -23.37 -32.41 13.40
C LEU A 290 -23.68 -33.64 14.26
N ARG A 291 -24.83 -33.69 14.97
CA ARG A 291 -25.24 -34.88 15.75
C ARG A 291 -26.21 -35.83 15.05
N ARG A 292 -26.74 -35.46 13.87
CA ARG A 292 -27.63 -36.33 13.09
C ARG A 292 -26.91 -37.23 12.07
N ARG A 293 -25.63 -36.98 11.79
CA ARG A 293 -24.88 -37.72 10.77
C ARG A 293 -24.20 -38.99 11.29
N ASP A 294 -23.97 -39.10 12.59
CA ASP A 294 -23.38 -40.30 13.20
C ASP A 294 -24.41 -41.35 13.63
N ARG A 295 -25.68 -40.98 13.82
CA ARG A 295 -26.73 -41.93 14.20
C ARG A 295 -27.26 -42.76 13.02
N ALA A 296 -27.18 -42.24 11.79
CA ALA A 296 -27.60 -42.95 10.58
C ALA A 296 -26.57 -43.97 10.06
N ARG A 297 -25.33 -43.99 10.59
CA ARG A 297 -24.30 -44.97 10.23
C ARG A 297 -24.27 -46.22 11.12
N HIS A 298 -25.05 -46.23 12.20
CA HIS A 298 -25.08 -47.36 13.15
C HIS A 298 -26.34 -48.26 13.05
N GLU A 299 -27.27 -47.96 12.13
CA GLU A 299 -28.49 -48.78 11.90
C GLU A 299 -28.49 -49.49 10.53
N ALA A 300 -27.35 -49.56 9.84
CA ALA A 300 -27.19 -50.26 8.57
C ALA A 300 -26.03 -51.28 8.60
N SER A 301 -26.00 -52.12 9.65
CA SER A 301 -25.20 -53.34 9.76
C SER A 301 -26.04 -54.45 10.38
#